data_AF-A0A0M0BM43-F1
#
_entry.id   AF-A0A0M0BM43-F1
#
_cell.length_a   1.000
_cell.length_b   1.000
_cell.length_c   1.000
_cell.angle_alpha   90.00
_cell.angle_beta   90.00
_cell.angle_gamma   90.00
#
_symmetry.space_group_name_H-M   'P 1'
#
loop_
_entity.id
_entity.type
_entity.pdbx_description
1 polymer ?
#
loop_
_entity_poly.entity_id
_entity_poly.type
_entity_poly.pdbx_seq_one_letter_code
_entity_poly.pdbx_strand_id
1 'polypeptide(L)'
;MELTKTEKPWGHELLLGEWRGWRIKILHIAEGHRLSKQYHRAKVEYMFNLNDETWTFIQPFQVHRPAAREGDVTIVELSKGSDDDIVRLADDYGRIEAPAATYEIREDDSIQTSKEVPVHV
;
A
#
# COMPACT_ATOMS: atom_id res chain seq x y z
N MET A 1 19.28 -12.31 8.64
CA MET A 1 18.08 -11.92 7.87
C MET A 1 18.40 -12.16 6.42
N GLU A 2 17.56 -12.93 5.74
CA GLU A 2 17.71 -13.21 4.32
C GLU A 2 16.76 -12.29 3.55
N LEU A 3 17.29 -11.61 2.53
CA LEU A 3 16.50 -10.75 1.66
C LEU A 3 15.55 -11.63 0.85
N THR A 4 14.24 -11.39 0.99
CA THR A 4 13.23 -12.15 0.25
C THR A 4 12.66 -11.30 -0.88
N LYS A 5 12.77 -11.77 -2.12
CA LYS A 5 12.14 -11.16 -3.29
C LYS A 5 10.81 -11.85 -3.59
N THR A 6 9.77 -11.06 -3.80
CA THR A 6 8.46 -11.53 -4.26
C THR A 6 8.10 -10.83 -5.56
N GLU A 7 7.96 -11.59 -6.65
CA GLU A 7 7.48 -11.06 -7.93
C GLU A 7 6.00 -10.66 -7.84
N LYS A 8 5.64 -9.57 -8.51
CA LYS A 8 4.27 -9.03 -8.54
C LYS A 8 3.92 -8.63 -9.98
N PRO A 9 2.63 -8.57 -10.33
CA PRO A 9 2.21 -8.14 -11.67
C PRO A 9 2.65 -6.72 -12.07
N TRP A 10 3.05 -5.89 -11.10
CA TRP A 10 3.51 -4.51 -11.29
C TRP A 10 5.03 -4.34 -11.20
N GLY A 11 5.80 -5.42 -10.99
CA GLY A 11 7.23 -5.38 -10.69
C GLY A 11 7.58 -6.35 -9.57
N HIS A 12 8.22 -5.90 -8.50
CA HIS A 12 8.55 -6.78 -7.37
C HIS A 12 8.70 -6.02 -6.04
N GLU A 13 8.59 -6.76 -4.94
CA GLU A 13 8.99 -6.27 -3.62
C GLU A 13 10.20 -7.06 -3.11
N LEU A 14 11.10 -6.37 -2.40
CA LEU A 14 12.16 -6.96 -1.59
C LEU A 14 11.82 -6.72 -0.13
N LEU A 15 11.61 -7.76 0.67
CA LEU A 15 11.52 -7.65 2.11
C LEU A 15 12.93 -7.62 2.68
N LEU A 16 13.35 -6.47 3.20
CA LEU A 16 14.65 -6.30 3.82
C LEU A 16 14.65 -6.80 5.26
N GLY A 17 13.52 -6.69 5.96
CA GLY A 17 13.41 -7.15 7.33
C GLY A 17 12.08 -6.90 8.01
N GLU A 18 11.89 -7.63 9.12
CA GLU A 18 10.75 -7.48 10.00
C GLU A 18 11.20 -7.51 11.47
N TRP A 19 10.70 -6.57 12.27
CA TRP A 19 10.96 -6.53 13.71
C TRP A 19 9.80 -5.89 14.47
N ARG A 20 9.20 -6.64 15.41
CA ARG A 20 8.11 -6.16 16.30
C ARG A 20 6.96 -5.47 15.55
N GLY A 21 6.55 -6.09 14.44
CA GLY A 21 5.48 -5.61 13.56
C GLY A 21 5.87 -4.45 12.64
N TRP A 22 7.13 -4.01 12.65
CA TRP A 22 7.69 -3.14 11.63
C TRP A 22 8.25 -3.95 10.47
N ARG A 23 8.07 -3.48 9.23
CA ARG A 23 8.70 -4.04 8.03
C ARG A 23 9.40 -2.96 7.23
N ILE A 24 10.50 -3.32 6.59
CA ILE A 24 11.16 -2.49 5.58
C ILE A 24 11.13 -3.24 4.26
N LYS A 25 10.56 -2.60 3.23
CA LYS A 25 10.50 -3.13 1.88
C LYS A 25 11.11 -2.16 0.88
N ILE A 26 11.66 -2.70 -0.20
CA ILE A 26 11.89 -1.94 -1.43
C ILE A 26 10.82 -2.40 -2.42
N LEU A 27 10.02 -1.46 -2.91
CA LEU A 27 9.04 -1.67 -3.96
C LEU A 27 9.63 -1.16 -5.27
N HIS A 28 9.79 -2.04 -6.25
CA HIS A 28 10.14 -1.66 -7.60
C HIS A 28 8.91 -1.81 -8.49
N ILE A 29 8.45 -0.70 -9.06
CA ILE A 29 7.28 -0.60 -9.92
C ILE A 29 7.79 -0.36 -11.33
N ALA A 30 7.52 -1.30 -12.24
CA ALA A 30 7.94 -1.20 -13.64
C ALA A 30 7.18 -0.08 -14.36
N GLU A 31 7.82 0.56 -15.34
CA GLU A 31 7.21 1.60 -16.18
C GLU A 31 5.84 1.17 -16.73
N GLY A 32 4.85 2.06 -16.63
CA GLY A 32 3.47 1.81 -17.05
C GLY A 32 2.62 1.04 -16.04
N HIS A 33 3.21 0.57 -14.93
CA HIS A 33 2.50 -0.13 -13.87
C HIS A 33 2.22 0.75 -12.64
N ARG A 34 1.29 0.27 -11.81
CA ARG A 34 0.93 0.87 -10.52
C ARG A 34 0.46 -0.20 -9.54
N LEU A 35 0.55 0.13 -8.25
CA LEU A 35 -0.08 -0.67 -7.20
C LEU A 35 -1.61 -0.59 -7.29
N SER A 36 -2.29 -1.43 -6.51
CA SER A 36 -3.73 -1.30 -6.29
C SER A 36 -4.04 0.08 -5.71
N LYS A 37 -5.17 0.70 -6.09
CA LYS A 37 -5.73 1.81 -5.32
C LYS A 37 -6.24 1.21 -4.01
N GLN A 38 -5.71 1.65 -2.88
CA GLN A 38 -5.94 0.96 -1.61
C GLN A 38 -5.88 1.90 -0.40
N TYR A 39 -6.33 1.38 0.74
CA TYR A 39 -6.10 1.95 2.07
C TYR A 39 -5.89 0.83 3.08
N HIS A 40 -5.49 1.18 4.30
CA HIS A 40 -5.35 0.25 5.44
C HIS A 40 -6.23 0.68 6.60
N ARG A 41 -6.76 -0.25 7.40
CA ARG A 41 -7.59 0.10 8.57
C ARG A 41 -6.75 0.45 9.80
N ALA A 42 -5.53 -0.09 9.89
CA ALA A 42 -4.62 0.07 11.01
C ALA A 42 -3.15 0.24 10.60
N LYS A 43 -2.71 -0.33 9.47
CA LYS A 43 -1.31 -0.21 9.01
C LYS A 43 -0.97 1.27 8.72
N VAL A 44 0.24 1.67 9.14
CA VAL A 44 0.87 2.95 8.77
C VAL A 44 2.09 2.71 7.91
N GLU A 45 2.37 3.61 6.98
CA GLU A 45 3.48 3.48 6.04
C GLU A 45 4.21 4.81 5.84
N TYR A 46 5.53 4.78 5.86
CA TYR A 46 6.40 5.85 5.38
C TYR A 46 7.00 5.39 4.06
N MET A 47 6.72 6.12 2.99
CA MET A 47 7.23 5.85 1.66
C MET A 47 8.23 6.94 1.28
N PHE A 48 9.46 6.53 0.97
CA PHE A 48 10.46 7.39 0.35
C PHE A 48 10.66 6.98 -1.10
N ASN A 49 10.30 7.85 -2.02
CA ASN A 49 10.50 7.62 -3.45
C ASN A 49 11.95 7.98 -3.81
N LEU A 50 12.72 6.99 -4.28
CA LEU A 50 14.13 7.18 -4.62
C LEU A 50 14.34 7.96 -5.92
N ASN A 51 13.31 8.05 -6.77
CA ASN A 51 13.41 8.71 -8.06
C ASN A 51 13.30 10.23 -7.94
N ASP A 52 12.45 10.73 -7.02
CA ASP A 52 12.16 12.16 -6.86
C ASP A 52 12.50 12.69 -5.45
N GLU A 53 13.05 11.84 -4.57
CA GLU A 53 13.46 12.16 -3.21
C GLU A 53 12.30 12.67 -2.32
N THR A 54 11.06 12.28 -2.61
CA THR A 54 9.89 12.69 -1.82
C THR A 54 9.54 11.69 -0.71
N TRP A 55 9.08 12.22 0.43
CA TRP A 55 8.53 11.45 1.53
C TRP A 55 7.02 11.58 1.59
N THR A 56 6.33 10.47 1.74
CA THR A 56 4.89 10.42 2.00
C THR A 56 4.62 9.57 3.23
N PHE A 57 3.87 10.12 4.18
CA PHE A 57 3.32 9.36 5.29
C PHE A 57 1.88 8.97 4.97
N ILE A 58 1.58 7.68 5.01
CA ILE A 58 0.27 7.10 4.77
C ILE A 58 -0.33 6.70 6.11
N GLN A 59 -1.37 7.42 6.50
CA GLN A 59 -2.16 7.15 7.70
C GLN A 59 -3.18 6.02 7.45
N PRO A 60 -3.72 5.39 8.51
CA PRO A 60 -4.88 4.53 8.35
C PRO A 60 -6.02 5.31 7.67
N PHE A 61 -6.77 4.63 6.82
CA PHE A 61 -7.86 5.17 5.99
C PHE A 61 -7.45 6.21 4.94
N GLN A 62 -6.15 6.43 4.73
CA GLN A 62 -5.65 7.27 3.64
C GLN A 62 -5.55 6.47 2.35
N VAL A 63 -6.28 6.90 1.32
CA VAL A 63 -6.22 6.29 0.00
C VAL A 63 -4.92 6.66 -0.68
N HIS A 64 -4.27 5.68 -1.28
CA HIS A 64 -3.04 5.88 -2.03
C HIS A 64 -2.92 4.89 -3.18
N ARG A 65 -2.10 5.24 -4.19
CA ARG A 65 -1.82 4.41 -5.36
C ARG A 65 -0.48 4.76 -6.01
N PRO A 66 0.65 4.29 -5.48
CA PRO A 66 1.96 4.46 -6.11
C PRO A 66 1.97 3.96 -7.56
N ALA A 67 2.58 4.72 -8.47
CA ALA A 67 2.56 4.47 -9.90
C ALA A 67 3.88 4.89 -10.56
N ALA A 68 4.34 4.09 -11.52
CA ALA A 68 5.47 4.38 -12.39
C ALA A 68 4.95 4.84 -13.76
N ARG A 69 4.79 6.16 -13.94
CA ARG A 69 4.21 6.72 -15.17
C ARG A 69 5.24 6.94 -16.27
N GLU A 70 6.40 7.46 -15.90
CA GLU A 70 7.52 7.75 -16.80
C GLU A 70 8.76 7.08 -16.21
N GLY A 71 9.19 5.98 -16.83
CA GLY A 71 10.23 5.10 -16.28
C GLY A 71 9.82 4.34 -15.02
N ASP A 72 10.70 3.44 -14.58
CA ASP A 72 10.52 2.65 -13.37
C ASP A 72 10.58 3.52 -12.11
N VAL A 73 9.82 3.17 -11.08
CA VAL A 73 9.83 3.84 -9.77
C VAL A 73 10.31 2.87 -8.68
N THR A 74 11.23 3.32 -7.83
CA THR A 74 11.68 2.57 -6.66
C THR A 74 11.34 3.32 -5.39
N ILE A 75 10.60 2.66 -4.49
CA ILE A 75 10.16 3.21 -3.20
C ILE A 75 10.72 2.38 -2.07
N VAL A 76 11.29 3.02 -1.06
CA VAL A 76 11.56 2.39 0.24
C VAL A 76 10.34 2.60 1.13
N GLU A 77 9.69 1.50 1.52
CA GLU A 77 8.57 1.49 2.46
C GLU A 77 9.08 1.05 3.84
N LEU A 78 8.85 1.89 4.85
CA LEU A 78 8.89 1.49 6.26
C LEU A 78 7.46 1.48 6.79
N SER A 79 6.97 0.33 7.21
CA SER A 79 5.58 0.20 7.66
C SER A 79 5.42 -0.54 8.98
N LYS A 80 4.34 -0.24 9.70
CA LYS A 80 3.94 -0.95 10.93
C LYS A 80 2.53 -1.50 10.77
N GLY A 81 2.37 -2.82 10.85
CA GLY A 81 1.07 -3.49 10.69
C GLY A 81 1.16 -4.76 9.83
N SER A 82 0.01 -5.26 9.34
CA SER A 82 -0.06 -6.44 8.46
C SER A 82 -0.43 -6.05 7.02
N ASP A 83 0.08 -6.80 6.04
CA ASP A 83 -0.37 -6.67 4.64
C ASP A 83 -1.77 -7.28 4.42
N ASP A 84 -2.25 -8.09 5.37
CA ASP A 84 -3.63 -8.60 5.36
C ASP A 84 -4.68 -7.51 5.61
N ASP A 85 -4.24 -6.33 6.09
CA ASP A 85 -5.09 -5.16 6.36
C ASP A 85 -5.32 -4.28 5.12
N ILE A 86 -4.83 -4.69 3.95
CA ILE A 86 -5.04 -3.94 2.71
C ILE A 86 -6.49 -4.08 2.24
N VAL A 87 -7.20 -2.96 2.12
CA VAL A 87 -8.48 -2.89 1.41
C VAL A 87 -8.29 -2.29 0.02
N ARG A 88 -8.59 -3.07 -1.03
CA ARG A 88 -8.43 -2.65 -2.43
C ARG A 88 -9.70 -2.02 -2.96
N LEU A 89 -9.53 -0.87 -3.60
CA LEU A 89 -10.58 -0.05 -4.21
C LEU A 89 -10.59 -0.21 -5.73
N ALA A 90 -9.40 -0.38 -6.32
CA ALA A 90 -9.21 -0.67 -7.74
C ALA A 90 -7.89 -1.43 -7.93
N ASP A 91 -7.85 -2.38 -8.86
CA ASP A 91 -6.66 -3.15 -9.18
C ASP A 91 -6.64 -3.49 -10.66
N ASP A 92 -5.48 -3.30 -11.31
CA ASP A 92 -5.35 -3.55 -12.75
C ASP A 92 -5.14 -5.05 -13.08
N TYR A 93 -5.02 -5.89 -12.05
CA TYR A 93 -4.69 -7.32 -12.17
C TYR A 93 -5.74 -8.23 -11.52
N GLY A 94 -6.94 -7.70 -11.26
CA GLY A 94 -8.07 -8.50 -10.76
C GLY A 94 -7.97 -8.95 -9.30
N ARG A 95 -7.11 -8.35 -8.47
CA ARG A 95 -6.92 -8.74 -7.05
C ARG A 95 -7.93 -8.09 -6.09
N ILE A 96 -9.08 -7.62 -6.59
CA ILE A 96 -10.12 -7.01 -5.74
C ILE A 96 -10.98 -8.12 -5.16
N GLU A 97 -11.05 -8.18 -3.83
CA GLU A 97 -12.10 -8.92 -3.13
C GLU A 97 -13.31 -8.00 -2.91
N ALA A 98 -14.53 -8.57 -2.91
CA ALA A 98 -15.73 -7.79 -2.64
C ALA A 98 -15.62 -7.14 -1.25
N PRO A 99 -15.74 -5.80 -1.13
CA PRO A 99 -15.49 -5.14 0.13
C PRO A 99 -16.57 -5.52 1.15
N ALA A 100 -16.14 -5.87 2.37
CA ALA A 100 -17.03 -6.18 3.49
C ALA A 100 -17.83 -4.96 4.02
N ALA A 101 -17.52 -3.75 3.55
CA ALA A 101 -18.17 -2.50 3.96
C ALA A 101 -18.25 -1.50 2.80
N THR A 102 -19.29 -0.65 2.83
CA THR A 102 -19.42 0.52 1.95
C THR A 102 -18.67 1.72 2.55
N TYR A 103 -17.99 2.47 1.70
CA TYR A 103 -17.21 3.64 2.07
C TYR A 103 -17.39 4.76 1.04
N GLU A 104 -17.25 6.00 1.50
CA GLU A 104 -17.16 7.20 0.68
C GLU A 104 -15.74 7.73 0.74
N ILE A 105 -15.13 7.97 -0.42
CA ILE A 105 -13.82 8.62 -0.53
C ILE A 105 -14.06 10.11 -0.70
N ARG A 106 -13.47 10.91 0.19
CA ARG A 106 -13.53 12.37 0.15
C ARG A 106 -12.56 12.94 -0.88
N GLU A 107 -12.68 14.23 -1.18
CA GLU A 107 -11.80 14.94 -2.12
C GLU A 107 -10.31 14.94 -1.70
N ASP A 108 -10.04 14.83 -0.40
CA ASP A 108 -8.69 14.78 0.19
C ASP A 108 -8.12 13.36 0.29
N ASP A 109 -8.71 12.39 -0.43
CA ASP A 109 -8.35 10.97 -0.40
C ASP A 109 -8.51 10.30 0.99
N SER A 110 -9.22 10.93 1.93
CA SER A 110 -9.64 10.29 3.19
C SER A 110 -10.92 9.47 2.99
N ILE A 111 -11.09 8.41 3.79
CA ILE A 111 -12.28 7.56 3.74
C ILE A 111 -13.22 7.83 4.91
N GLN A 112 -14.50 7.97 4.61
CA GLN A 112 -15.61 7.88 5.56
C GLN A 112 -16.36 6.56 5.36
N THR A 113 -16.39 5.71 6.39
CA THR A 113 -17.16 4.45 6.34
C THR A 113 -18.63 4.71 6.63
N SER A 114 -19.55 4.05 5.91
CA SER A 114 -21.00 4.26 6.10
C SER A 114 -21.68 3.21 6.99
N LYS A 115 -20.94 2.24 7.52
CA LYS A 115 -21.42 1.30 8.56
C LYS A 115 -20.28 0.96 9.51
N GLU A 116 -20.55 1.05 10.81
CA GLU A 116 -19.66 0.60 11.87
C GLU A 116 -19.21 -0.84 11.57
N VAL A 117 -17.90 -1.00 11.36
CA VAL A 117 -17.30 -2.33 11.30
C VAL A 117 -17.31 -2.82 12.74
N PRO A 118 -17.96 -3.95 13.06
CA PRO A 118 -17.90 -4.48 14.42
C PRO A 118 -16.44 -4.83 14.72
N VAL A 119 -15.81 -4.01 15.57
CA VAL A 119 -14.52 -4.31 16.16
C VAL A 119 -14.76 -5.54 17.02
N HIS A 120 -14.35 -6.72 16.53
CA HIS A 120 -14.29 -7.89 17.38
C HIS A 120 -13.11 -7.68 18.32
N VAL A 121 -13.45 -7.36 19.58
CA VAL A 121 -12.54 -7.33 20.74
C VAL A 121 -12.11 -8.74 21.09
#